data_AF-A0A1B6HW35-F1
#
_entry.id   AF-A0A1B6HW35-F1
#
_cell.length_a   1.000
_cell.length_b   1.000
_cell.length_c   1.000
_cell.angle_alpha   90.00
_cell.angle_beta   90.00
_cell.angle_gamma   90.00
#
_symmetry.space_group_name_H-M   'P 1'
#
loop_
_entity.id
_entity.type
_entity.pdbx_description
1 polymer ?
#
loop_
_entity_poly.entity_id
_entity_poly.type
_entity_poly.pdbx_seq_one_letter_code
_entity_poly.pdbx_strand_id
1 'polypeptide(L)'
;PTAVKLSIYYEAECHQSRDFFNKQLWPHWADLEEGVKLELVPYGKANHTEYDGQWLFQCDHGESECLANKLHACIIKKLQTHPTKMIKCIKCLMTKKDQLSSLSDCLNEIFLKAETDKYWECLLSPET
;
A
#
# COMPACT_ATOMS: atom_id res chain seq x y z
N PRO A 1 26.24 7.36 -8.50
CA PRO A 1 25.57 7.78 -7.24
C PRO A 1 25.06 6.56 -6.47
N THR A 2 25.29 6.48 -5.16
CA THR A 2 24.77 5.37 -4.33
C THR A 2 23.36 5.71 -3.92
N ALA A 3 22.39 4.89 -4.32
CA ALA A 3 21.00 5.09 -3.93
C ALA A 3 20.82 4.91 -2.41
N VAL A 4 20.06 5.81 -1.79
CA VAL A 4 19.75 5.79 -0.35
C VAL A 4 18.54 4.91 -0.11
N LYS A 5 18.57 4.03 0.90
CA LYS A 5 17.38 3.26 1.28
C LYS A 5 16.38 4.17 1.99
N LEU A 6 15.15 4.23 1.48
CA LEU A 6 14.04 4.95 2.10
C LEU A 6 12.96 3.94 2.50
N SER A 7 12.83 3.68 3.80
CA SER A 7 11.82 2.77 4.36
C SER A 7 10.70 3.57 5.01
N ILE A 8 9.45 3.29 4.62
CA ILE A 8 8.26 4.02 5.08
C ILE A 8 7.28 3.03 5.70
N TYR A 9 7.09 3.15 7.01
CA TYR A 9 6.16 2.34 7.80
C TYR A 9 4.90 3.15 8.05
N TYR A 10 3.74 2.60 7.73
CA TYR A 10 2.49 3.36 7.75
C TYR A 10 1.26 2.44 7.95
N GLU A 11 0.12 3.07 8.22
CA GLU A 11 -1.20 2.44 8.32
C GLU A 11 -2.10 3.02 7.23
N ALA A 12 -2.89 2.18 6.54
CA ALA A 12 -3.63 2.60 5.36
C ALA A 12 -4.75 3.62 5.64
N GLU A 13 -5.36 3.62 6.83
CA GLU A 13 -6.46 4.52 7.18
C GLU A 13 -6.06 5.67 8.12
N CYS A 14 -4.89 5.60 8.75
CA CYS A 14 -4.33 6.68 9.58
C CYS A 14 -4.19 8.00 8.81
N HIS A 15 -4.77 9.07 9.38
CA HIS A 15 -4.78 10.41 8.76
C HIS A 15 -3.38 10.94 8.43
N GLN A 16 -2.40 10.79 9.34
CA GLN A 16 -1.03 11.26 9.13
C GLN A 16 -0.32 10.50 8.02
N SER A 17 -0.54 9.18 7.91
CA SER A 17 -0.02 8.36 6.82
C SER A 17 -0.58 8.82 5.48
N ARG A 18 -1.90 9.03 5.40
CA ARG A 18 -2.57 9.55 4.20
C ARG A 18 -2.03 10.92 3.81
N ASP A 19 -1.84 11.81 4.77
CA ASP A 19 -1.27 13.13 4.54
C ASP A 19 0.18 13.06 4.04
N PHE A 20 1.00 12.16 4.59
CA PHE A 20 2.36 11.97 4.12
C PHE A 20 2.40 11.55 2.64
N PHE A 21 1.63 10.55 2.22
CA PHE A 21 1.60 10.13 0.81
C PHE A 21 1.06 11.22 -0.12
N ASN A 22 -0.01 11.91 0.28
CA ASN A 22 -0.68 12.90 -0.57
C ASN A 22 0.07 14.25 -0.65
N LYS A 23 0.66 14.70 0.45
CA LYS A 23 1.20 16.07 0.59
C LYS A 23 2.72 16.11 0.61
N GLN A 24 3.41 14.99 0.91
CA GLN A 24 4.86 14.95 1.02
C GLN A 24 5.49 14.02 -0.02
N LEU A 25 5.21 12.73 0.01
CA LEU A 25 5.90 11.77 -0.86
C LEU A 25 5.55 11.97 -2.34
N TRP A 26 4.27 11.94 -2.71
CA TRP A 26 3.87 11.98 -4.12
C TRP A 26 4.29 13.27 -4.85
N PRO A 27 4.10 14.49 -4.29
CA PRO A 27 4.49 15.72 -4.97
C PRO A 27 6.00 15.84 -5.24
N HIS A 28 6.84 15.16 -4.45
CA HIS A 28 8.30 15.22 -4.54
C HIS A 28 8.92 13.93 -5.11
N TRP A 29 8.10 12.95 -5.52
CA TRP A 29 8.62 11.65 -5.92
C TRP A 29 9.54 11.74 -7.15
N ALA A 30 9.22 12.61 -8.12
CA ALA A 30 10.04 12.81 -9.31
C ALA A 30 11.46 13.28 -8.98
N ASP A 31 11.64 14.06 -7.92
CA ASP A 31 12.96 14.52 -7.46
C ASP A 31 13.73 13.43 -6.69
N LEU A 32 13.02 12.42 -6.18
CA LEU A 32 13.57 11.37 -5.32
C LEU A 32 13.87 10.06 -6.07
N GLU A 33 13.11 9.75 -7.12
CA GLU A 33 13.03 8.38 -7.65
C GLU A 33 14.35 7.82 -8.19
N GLU A 34 15.24 8.66 -8.72
CA GLU A 34 16.57 8.25 -9.19
C GLU A 34 17.55 7.97 -8.03
N GLY A 35 17.32 8.59 -6.86
CA GLY A 35 18.24 8.59 -5.73
C GLY A 35 17.90 7.59 -4.63
N VAL A 36 16.74 6.92 -4.69
CA VAL A 36 16.24 6.11 -3.57
C VAL A 36 15.94 4.66 -3.94
N LYS A 37 16.24 3.76 -2.99
CA LYS A 37 15.68 2.40 -2.96
C LYS A 37 14.51 2.40 -1.99
N LEU A 38 13.30 2.47 -2.53
CA LEU A 38 12.08 2.58 -1.74
C LEU A 38 11.65 1.22 -1.16
N GLU A 39 11.29 1.22 0.11
CA GLU A 39 10.63 0.12 0.81
C GLU A 39 9.39 0.67 1.51
N LEU A 40 8.21 0.14 1.17
CA LEU A 40 6.94 0.50 1.77
C LEU A 40 6.45 -0.64 2.66
N VAL A 41 6.04 -0.34 3.89
CA VAL A 41 5.60 -1.33 4.88
C VAL A 41 4.24 -0.93 5.46
N PRO A 42 3.12 -1.39 4.87
CA PRO A 42 1.76 -1.15 5.36
C PRO A 42 1.44 -2.09 6.53
N TYR A 43 1.71 -1.62 7.74
CA TYR A 43 1.46 -2.36 8.98
C TYR A 43 1.25 -1.37 10.12
N GLY A 44 2.24 -0.49 10.31
CA GLY A 44 2.21 0.58 11.31
C GLY A 44 2.03 0.04 12.72
N LYS A 45 0.92 0.41 13.36
CA LYS A 45 0.57 0.02 14.73
C LYS A 45 -0.27 -1.24 14.83
N ALA A 46 -0.53 -1.92 13.72
CA ALA A 46 -1.19 -3.21 13.78
C ALA A 46 -0.47 -4.15 14.75
N ASN A 47 -1.23 -5.04 15.37
CA ASN A 47 -0.71 -6.15 16.15
C ASN A 47 -1.16 -7.46 15.51
N HIS A 48 -0.48 -8.55 15.83
CA HIS A 48 -0.82 -9.86 15.31
C HIS A 48 -0.63 -10.95 16.36
N THR A 49 -1.46 -11.98 16.26
CA THR A 49 -1.39 -13.18 17.09
C THR A 49 -1.50 -14.41 16.20
N GLU A 50 -0.67 -15.42 16.47
CA GLU A 50 -0.77 -16.71 15.80
C GLU A 50 -1.83 -17.56 16.51
N TYR A 51 -2.75 -18.12 15.74
CA TYR A 51 -3.72 -19.10 16.21
C TYR A 51 -3.86 -20.21 15.18
N ASP A 52 -3.56 -21.44 15.59
CA ASP A 52 -3.66 -22.65 14.74
C ASP A 52 -2.90 -22.53 13.39
N GLY A 53 -1.69 -21.97 13.44
CA GLY A 53 -0.83 -21.75 12.27
C GLY A 53 -1.28 -20.61 11.35
N GLN A 54 -2.27 -19.81 11.76
CA GLN A 54 -2.77 -18.65 11.03
C GLN A 54 -2.50 -17.36 11.79
N TRP A 55 -2.11 -16.31 11.07
CA TRP A 55 -1.93 -14.98 11.63
C TRP A 55 -3.26 -14.21 11.64
N LEU A 56 -3.66 -13.77 12.83
CA LEU A 56 -4.78 -12.85 13.02
C LEU A 56 -4.22 -11.45 13.26
N PHE A 57 -4.73 -10.47 12.53
CA PHE A 57 -4.28 -9.08 12.60
C PHE A 57 -5.33 -8.19 13.27
N GLN A 58 -4.88 -7.28 14.12
CA GLN A 58 -5.69 -6.26 14.77
C GLN A 58 -5.11 -4.88 14.46
N CYS A 59 -5.92 -3.97 13.93
CA CYS A 59 -5.50 -2.63 13.53
C CYS A 59 -6.25 -1.55 14.33
N ASP A 60 -5.63 -0.39 14.53
CA ASP A 60 -6.17 0.70 15.36
C ASP A 60 -7.51 1.24 14.80
N HIS A 61 -7.67 1.21 13.47
CA HIS A 61 -8.90 1.65 12.78
C HIS A 61 -9.84 0.48 12.40
N GLY A 62 -9.61 -0.71 12.97
CA GLY A 62 -10.47 -1.88 12.78
C GLY A 62 -10.17 -2.71 11.52
N GLU A 63 -11.09 -3.59 11.16
CA GLU A 63 -10.88 -4.60 10.11
C GLU A 63 -10.70 -3.98 8.71
N SER A 64 -11.36 -2.86 8.41
CA SER A 64 -11.21 -2.14 7.13
C SER A 64 -9.76 -1.75 6.89
N GLU A 65 -9.07 -1.22 7.92
CA GLU A 65 -7.66 -0.89 7.83
C GLU A 65 -6.78 -2.11 7.66
N CYS A 66 -7.06 -3.22 8.36
CA CYS A 66 -6.28 -4.44 8.19
C CYS A 66 -6.38 -4.97 6.75
N LEU A 67 -7.58 -4.96 6.16
CA LEU A 67 -7.79 -5.32 4.77
C LEU A 67 -7.11 -4.34 3.81
N ALA A 68 -7.15 -3.04 4.09
CA ALA A 68 -6.47 -2.02 3.29
C ALA A 68 -4.94 -2.14 3.38
N ASN A 69 -4.38 -2.44 4.56
CA ASN A 69 -2.95 -2.72 4.74
C ASN A 69 -2.54 -3.94 3.89
N LYS A 70 -3.31 -5.02 3.93
CA LYS A 70 -3.08 -6.22 3.11
C LYS A 70 -3.19 -5.91 1.61
N LEU A 71 -4.17 -5.10 1.19
CA LEU A 71 -4.29 -4.64 -0.19
C LEU A 71 -3.06 -3.86 -0.63
N HIS A 72 -2.54 -2.96 0.22
CA HIS A 72 -1.31 -2.24 -0.06
C HIS A 72 -0.09 -3.17 -0.17
N ALA A 73 0.01 -4.19 0.67
CA ALA A 73 1.05 -5.22 0.57
C ALA A 73 0.98 -5.97 -0.78
N CYS A 74 -0.22 -6.30 -1.24
CA CYS A 74 -0.44 -6.89 -2.56
C CYS A 74 0.01 -5.98 -3.72
N ILE A 75 -0.28 -4.68 -3.61
CA ILE A 75 0.17 -3.67 -4.59
C ILE A 75 1.68 -3.59 -4.62
N ILE A 76 2.32 -3.56 -3.45
CA ILE A 76 3.78 -3.52 -3.31
C ILE A 76 4.43 -4.76 -3.94
N LYS A 77 3.92 -5.95 -3.60
CA LYS A 77 4.43 -7.23 -4.15
C LYS A 77 4.37 -7.27 -5.68
N LYS A 78 3.28 -6.76 -6.28
CA LYS A 78 3.10 -6.79 -7.75
C LYS A 78 3.83 -5.66 -8.48
N LEU A 79 4.00 -4.50 -7.85
CA LEU A 79 4.58 -3.30 -8.47
C LEU A 79 6.00 -2.99 -7.98
N GLN A 80 6.70 -3.96 -7.36
CA GLN A 80 8.06 -3.79 -6.84
C GLN A 80 9.06 -3.23 -7.86
N THR A 81 8.87 -3.50 -9.16
CA THR A 81 9.71 -3.00 -10.26
C THR A 81 9.21 -1.70 -10.89
N HIS A 82 8.11 -1.14 -10.39
CA HIS A 82 7.44 0.04 -10.92
C HIS A 82 7.06 1.04 -9.80
N PRO A 83 8.04 1.62 -9.10
CA PRO A 83 7.79 2.39 -7.88
C PRO A 83 6.88 3.60 -8.10
N THR A 84 6.99 4.30 -9.24
CA THR A 84 6.12 5.42 -9.58
C THR A 84 4.65 4.99 -9.71
N LYS A 85 4.37 3.86 -10.36
CA LYS A 85 3.00 3.30 -10.44
C LYS A 85 2.51 2.84 -9.07
N MET A 86 3.40 2.20 -8.29
CA MET A 86 3.12 1.74 -6.94
C MET A 86 2.67 2.89 -6.02
N ILE A 87 3.45 3.96 -5.94
CA ILE A 87 3.13 5.12 -5.11
C ILE A 87 1.88 5.82 -5.61
N LYS A 88 1.72 6.00 -6.94
CA LYS A 88 0.52 6.64 -7.51
C LYS A 88 -0.75 5.88 -7.12
N CYS A 89 -0.74 4.55 -7.20
CA CYS A 89 -1.87 3.71 -6.84
C CYS A 89 -2.17 3.79 -5.33
N ILE A 90 -1.16 3.62 -4.48
CA ILE A 90 -1.30 3.73 -3.01
C ILE A 90 -1.81 5.11 -2.61
N LYS A 91 -1.25 6.19 -3.18
CA LYS A 91 -1.71 7.56 -2.97
C LYS A 91 -3.17 7.72 -3.37
N CYS A 92 -3.60 7.15 -4.51
CA CYS A 92 -4.99 7.21 -4.92
C CYS A 92 -5.90 6.53 -3.89
N LEU A 93 -5.56 5.32 -3.42
CA LEU A 93 -6.33 4.59 -2.41
C LEU A 93 -6.42 5.36 -1.09
N MET A 94 -5.33 5.99 -0.68
CA MET A 94 -5.27 6.88 0.49
C MET A 94 -6.08 8.18 0.36
N THR A 95 -6.76 8.43 -0.76
CA THR A 95 -7.77 9.50 -0.86
C THR A 95 -9.20 8.99 -0.67
N LYS A 96 -9.40 7.67 -0.68
CA LYS A 96 -10.72 7.04 -0.71
C LYS A 96 -11.19 6.71 0.71
N LYS A 97 -12.50 6.83 0.92
CA LYS A 97 -13.14 6.41 2.17
C LYS A 97 -13.10 4.88 2.30
N ASP A 98 -13.40 4.19 1.21
CA ASP A 98 -13.29 2.75 1.09
C ASP A 98 -12.27 2.43 0.00
N GLN A 99 -11.13 1.88 0.40
CA GLN A 99 -9.99 1.62 -0.48
C GLN A 99 -10.24 0.37 -1.32
N LEU A 100 -10.89 -0.65 -0.76
CA LEU A 100 -11.13 -1.92 -1.44
C LEU A 100 -12.08 -1.73 -2.63
N SER A 101 -13.21 -1.05 -2.44
CA SER A 101 -14.14 -0.78 -3.54
C SER A 101 -13.57 0.17 -4.60
N SER A 102 -12.59 1.00 -4.23
CA SER A 102 -11.93 1.95 -5.13
C SER A 102 -10.72 1.37 -5.87
N LEU A 103 -10.39 0.09 -5.68
CA LEU A 103 -9.20 -0.54 -6.28
C LEU A 103 -9.18 -0.41 -7.81
N SER A 104 -10.30 -0.72 -8.47
CA SER A 104 -10.37 -0.67 -9.94
C SER A 104 -10.11 0.74 -10.48
N ASP A 105 -10.63 1.76 -9.78
CA ASP A 105 -10.44 3.17 -10.15
C ASP A 105 -8.98 3.59 -9.99
N CYS A 106 -8.34 3.22 -8.88
CA CYS A 106 -6.94 3.56 -8.64
C CYS A 106 -5.96 2.79 -9.54
N LEU A 107 -6.30 1.54 -9.93
CA LEU A 107 -5.56 0.81 -10.96
C LEU A 107 -5.74 1.43 -12.34
N ASN A 108 -6.90 2.03 -12.64
CA ASN A 108 -7.13 2.73 -13.88
C ASN A 108 -6.19 3.94 -14.07
N GLU A 109 -5.87 4.66 -12.98
CA GLU A 109 -4.92 5.79 -13.04
C GLU A 109 -3.48 5.40 -13.45
N ILE A 110 -3.15 4.11 -13.37
CA ILE A 110 -1.85 3.54 -13.75
C ILE A 110 -1.95 2.54 -14.92
N PHE A 111 -3.09 2.54 -15.62
CA PHE A 111 -3.39 1.69 -16.78
C PHE A 111 -3.40 0.18 -16.48
N LEU A 112 -3.73 -0.21 -15.25
CA LEU A 112 -3.79 -1.61 -14.80
C LEU A 112 -5.21 -2.07 -14.44
N LYS A 113 -6.25 -1.35 -14.88
CA LYS A 113 -7.65 -1.71 -14.59
C LYS A 113 -7.99 -3.16 -14.97
N ALA A 114 -7.48 -3.64 -16.10
CA ALA A 114 -7.71 -5.01 -16.57
C ALA A 114 -7.06 -6.09 -15.69
N GLU A 115 -6.20 -5.70 -14.75
CA GLU A 115 -5.51 -6.62 -13.83
C GLU A 115 -6.14 -6.66 -12.43
N THR A 116 -7.27 -5.97 -12.21
CA THR A 116 -7.93 -5.84 -10.89
C THR A 116 -8.06 -7.19 -10.18
N ASP A 117 -8.49 -8.23 -10.89
CA ASP A 117 -8.70 -9.58 -10.32
C ASP A 117 -7.43 -10.16 -9.71
N LYS A 118 -6.26 -9.90 -10.31
CA LYS A 118 -4.98 -10.39 -9.78
C LYS A 118 -4.67 -9.84 -8.40
N TYR A 119 -5.13 -8.63 -8.09
CA TYR A 119 -4.95 -7.99 -6.78
C TYR A 119 -5.95 -8.53 -5.75
N TRP A 120 -7.17 -8.86 -6.17
CA TRP A 120 -8.15 -9.57 -5.34
C TRP A 120 -7.69 -10.99 -4.99
N GLU A 121 -7.16 -11.74 -5.95
CA GLU A 121 -6.57 -13.06 -5.71
C GLU A 121 -5.47 -13.00 -4.63
N CYS A 122 -4.64 -11.96 -4.68
CA CYS A 122 -3.63 -11.73 -3.66
C CYS A 122 -4.26 -11.41 -2.30
N LEU A 123 -5.26 -10.53 -2.23
CA LEU A 123 -5.93 -10.17 -0.98
C LEU A 123 -6.59 -11.38 -0.30
N LEU A 124 -7.13 -12.30 -1.09
CA LEU A 124 -7.77 -13.53 -0.61
C LEU A 124 -6.76 -14.64 -0.28
N SER A 125 -5.50 -14.50 -0.68
CA SER A 125 -4.46 -15.50 -0.40
C SER A 125 -4.06 -15.48 1.09
N PRO A 126 -3.86 -16.65 1.72
CA PRO A 126 -3.33 -16.74 3.08
C PRO A 126 -1.85 -16.35 3.19
N GLU A 127 -1.13 -16.24 2.07
CA GLU A 127 0.32 -15.97 2.02
C GLU A 127 0.70 -14.48 1.94
N THR A 128 -0.22 -13.59 2.34
CA THR A 128 -0.02 -12.13 2.23
C THR A 128 -0.41 -11.39 3.49
#